data_AF-A0A2V5LGG0-F1
#
_entry.id   AF-A0A2V5LGG0-F1
#
_cell.length_a   1.000
_cell.length_b   1.000
_cell.length_c   1.000
_cell.angle_alpha   90.00
_cell.angle_beta   90.00
_cell.angle_gamma   90.00
#
_symmetry.space_group_name_H-M   'P 1'
#
loop_
_entity.id
_entity.type
_entity.pdbx_description
1 polymer ?
#
loop_
_entity_poly.entity_id
_entity_poly.type
_entity_poly.pdbx_seq_one_letter_code
_entity_poly.pdbx_strand_id
1 'polypeptide(L)'
;KDATDGVWLEEREEYYKALTESLYLQRRTRLIETLFAWWTDALRASNGVTQRNFPSAKQETAAFADRLSIAEILRRIRCLEELRDHLGRNVHEALAIEVAFLTIFTA
;
A
#
# COMPACT_ATOMS: atom_id res chain seq x y z
N LYS A 1 25.41 37.66 20.11
CA LYS A 1 26.02 36.40 19.64
C LYS A 1 24.86 35.41 19.70
N ASP A 2 23.94 35.52 18.76
CA ASP A 2 22.62 34.89 18.83
C ASP A 2 22.37 34.25 17.47
N ALA A 3 22.78 32.99 17.35
CA ALA A 3 22.71 32.20 16.12
C ALA A 3 21.36 31.47 15.98
N THR A 4 20.28 32.14 16.39
CA THR A 4 18.89 31.69 16.26
C THR A 4 18.07 32.88 15.78
N ASP A 5 18.38 33.34 14.59
CA ASP A 5 17.60 34.39 13.92
C ASP A 5 16.27 33.80 13.43
N GLY A 6 15.21 34.62 13.32
CA GLY A 6 13.86 34.14 12.95
C GLY A 6 13.84 33.30 11.67
N VAL A 7 14.71 33.64 10.71
CA VAL A 7 14.92 32.91 9.45
C VAL A 7 15.35 31.46 9.68
N TRP A 8 16.27 31.20 10.63
CA TRP A 8 16.73 29.84 10.93
C TRP A 8 15.61 28.96 11.52
N LEU A 9 14.69 29.57 12.28
CA LEU A 9 13.53 28.87 12.82
C LEU A 9 12.52 28.52 11.72
N GLU A 10 12.24 29.46 10.82
CA GLU A 10 11.36 29.26 9.65
C GLU A 10 11.91 28.16 8.72
N GLU A 11 13.20 28.21 8.36
CA GLU A 11 13.83 27.20 7.52
C GLU A 11 13.77 25.79 8.14
N ARG A 12 13.92 25.69 9.47
CA ARG A 12 13.78 24.41 10.18
C ARG A 12 12.35 23.91 10.19
N GLU A 13 11.38 24.79 10.37
CA GLU A 13 9.96 24.42 10.31
C GLU A 13 9.60 23.86 8.94
N GLU A 14 9.98 24.56 7.86
CA GLU A 14 9.77 24.10 6.49
C GLU A 14 10.47 22.76 6.22
N TYR A 15 11.71 22.61 6.67
CA TYR A 15 12.45 21.35 6.55
C TYR A 15 11.71 20.18 7.20
N TYR A 16 11.26 20.33 8.45
CA TYR A 16 10.58 19.23 9.15
C TYR A 16 9.18 18.96 8.57
N LYS A 17 8.51 19.97 8.05
CA LYS A 17 7.25 19.80 7.31
C LYS A 17 7.46 18.95 6.07
N ALA A 18 8.39 19.32 5.20
CA ALA A 18 8.71 18.57 3.99
C ALA A 18 9.20 17.15 4.30
N LEU A 19 10.03 16.99 5.34
CA LEU A 19 10.49 15.67 5.79
C LEU A 19 9.33 14.78 6.24
N THR A 20 8.41 15.33 7.03
CA THR A 20 7.24 14.60 7.53
C THR A 20 6.33 14.18 6.37
N GLU A 21 6.06 15.09 5.42
CA GLU A 21 5.28 14.80 4.22
C GLU A 21 5.93 13.69 3.38
N SER A 22 7.24 13.75 3.16
CA SER A 22 7.98 12.72 2.42
C SER A 22 7.93 11.36 3.11
N LEU A 23 8.13 11.32 4.43
CA LEU A 23 8.10 10.07 5.21
C LEU A 23 6.70 9.44 5.19
N TYR A 24 5.66 10.27 5.27
CA TYR A 24 4.28 9.81 5.15
C TYR A 24 4.03 9.15 3.80
N LEU A 25 4.37 9.83 2.70
CA LEU A 25 4.19 9.32 1.34
C LEU A 25 4.96 8.01 1.12
N GLN A 26 6.20 7.94 1.61
CA GLN A 26 7.01 6.72 1.55
C GLN A 26 6.35 5.56 2.32
N ARG A 27 5.89 5.81 3.55
CA ARG A 27 5.27 4.80 4.40
C ARG A 27 3.99 4.28 3.76
N ARG A 28 3.15 5.18 3.25
CA ARG A 28 1.91 4.83 2.55
C ARG A 28 2.18 3.97 1.32
N THR A 29 3.13 4.39 0.48
CA THR A 29 3.50 3.64 -0.74
C THR A 29 3.94 2.22 -0.39
N ARG A 30 4.80 2.07 0.63
CA ARG A 30 5.28 0.75 1.07
C ARG A 30 4.16 -0.17 1.57
N LEU A 31 3.14 0.38 2.22
CA LEU A 31 1.97 -0.39 2.66
C LEU A 31 1.18 -0.93 1.46
N ILE A 32 0.94 -0.08 0.45
CA ILE A 32 0.26 -0.50 -0.78
C ILE A 32 1.08 -1.54 -1.55
N GLU A 33 2.39 -1.35 -1.66
CA GLU A 33 3.30 -2.33 -2.29
C GLU A 33 3.31 -3.67 -1.54
N THR A 34 3.18 -3.66 -0.22
CA THR A 34 3.07 -4.88 0.60
C THR A 34 1.80 -5.65 0.24
N LEU A 35 0.67 -4.94 0.07
CA LEU A 35 -0.59 -5.55 -0.39
C LEU A 35 -0.45 -6.15 -1.79
N PHE A 36 0.20 -5.43 -2.72
CA PHE A 36 0.46 -5.94 -4.06
C PHE A 36 1.32 -7.20 -4.04
N ALA A 37 2.39 -7.19 -3.25
CA ALA A 37 3.29 -8.32 -3.11
C ALA A 37 2.55 -9.56 -2.57
N TRP A 38 1.61 -9.38 -1.65
CA TRP A 38 0.82 -10.47 -1.06
C TRP A 38 -0.24 -11.00 -2.03
N TRP A 39 -0.98 -10.14 -2.72
CA TRP A 39 -1.93 -10.56 -3.75
C TRP A 39 -1.24 -11.25 -4.94
N THR A 40 -0.02 -10.83 -5.27
CA THR A 40 0.79 -11.53 -6.28
C THR A 40 1.19 -12.93 -5.80
N ASP A 41 1.47 -13.09 -4.51
CA ASP A 41 1.73 -14.41 -3.93
C ASP A 41 0.48 -15.30 -3.94
N ALA A 42 -0.71 -14.75 -3.69
CA ALA A 42 -1.98 -15.45 -3.84
C ALA A 42 -2.20 -15.91 -5.30
N LEU A 43 -2.00 -15.02 -6.27
CA LEU A 43 -2.08 -15.36 -7.70
C LEU A 43 -1.09 -16.46 -8.08
N ARG A 44 0.16 -16.35 -7.61
CA ARG A 44 1.18 -17.37 -7.84
C ARG A 44 0.83 -18.70 -7.17
N ALA A 45 0.14 -18.69 -6.03
CA ALA A 45 -0.35 -19.90 -5.36
C ALA A 45 -1.41 -20.63 -6.19
N SER A 46 -2.40 -19.91 -6.70
CA SER A 46 -3.43 -20.48 -7.58
C SER A 46 -2.87 -21.05 -8.89
N ASN A 47 -1.66 -20.66 -9.29
CA ASN A 47 -0.99 -21.14 -10.51
C ASN A 47 0.16 -22.14 -10.25
N GLY A 48 0.32 -22.62 -9.01
CA GLY A 48 1.37 -23.60 -8.68
C GLY A 48 2.80 -23.06 -8.72
N VAL A 49 2.99 -21.74 -8.78
CA VAL A 49 4.32 -21.12 -8.79
C VAL A 49 4.90 -21.15 -7.38
N THR A 50 6.13 -21.64 -7.22
CA THR A 50 6.75 -21.84 -5.90
C THR A 50 7.29 -20.55 -5.26
N GLN A 51 7.70 -19.58 -6.06
CA GLN A 51 8.28 -18.31 -5.58
C GLN A 51 7.23 -17.48 -4.83
N ARG A 52 7.63 -16.95 -3.66
CA ARG A 52 6.81 -16.09 -2.80
C ARG A 52 7.63 -14.90 -2.29
N ASN A 53 7.01 -13.73 -2.27
CA ASN A 53 7.54 -12.53 -1.61
C ASN A 53 7.50 -12.67 -0.08
N PHE A 54 6.52 -13.40 0.45
CA PHE A 54 6.37 -13.67 1.88
C PHE A 54 6.44 -15.18 2.20
N PRO A 55 7.65 -15.77 2.27
CA PRO A 55 7.82 -17.20 2.52
C PRO A 55 7.20 -17.68 3.85
N SER A 56 7.22 -16.83 4.88
CA SER A 56 6.66 -17.14 6.20
C SER A 56 5.14 -17.29 6.21
N ALA A 57 4.44 -16.68 5.24
CA ALA A 57 2.98 -16.74 5.12
C ALA A 57 2.53 -17.65 3.96
N LYS A 58 3.41 -18.53 3.48
CA LYS A 58 3.18 -19.32 2.26
C LYS A 58 1.97 -20.25 2.39
N GLN A 59 1.82 -20.90 3.55
CA GLN A 59 0.74 -21.89 3.76
C GLN A 59 -0.61 -21.19 3.87
N GLU A 60 -0.68 -20.11 4.64
CA GLU A 60 -1.86 -19.30 4.85
C GLU A 60 -2.30 -18.63 3.56
N THR A 61 -1.36 -18.12 2.77
CA THR A 61 -1.64 -17.49 1.47
C THR A 61 -2.16 -18.52 0.46
N ALA A 62 -1.64 -19.75 0.46
CA ALA A 62 -2.15 -20.82 -0.39
C ALA A 62 -3.58 -21.23 0.01
N ALA A 63 -3.81 -21.47 1.30
CA ALA A 63 -5.14 -21.81 1.82
C ALA A 63 -6.18 -20.69 1.56
N PHE A 64 -5.75 -19.43 1.58
CA PHE A 64 -6.57 -18.30 1.17
C PHE A 64 -6.87 -18.32 -0.33
N ALA A 65 -5.85 -18.52 -1.16
CA ALA A 65 -5.96 -18.51 -2.61
C ALA A 65 -6.86 -19.64 -3.14
N ASP A 66 -6.89 -20.80 -2.46
CA ASP A 66 -7.75 -21.94 -2.83
C ASP A 66 -9.26 -21.63 -2.69
N ARG A 67 -9.63 -20.57 -1.96
CA ARG A 67 -11.02 -20.14 -1.75
C ARG A 67 -11.51 -19.18 -2.82
N LEU A 68 -10.65 -18.76 -3.75
CA LEU A 68 -10.93 -17.77 -4.77
C LEU A 68 -10.59 -18.33 -6.15
N SER A 69 -11.41 -18.00 -7.14
CA SER A 69 -11.03 -18.19 -8.54
C SER A 69 -9.91 -17.23 -8.94
N ILE A 70 -9.13 -17.60 -9.96
CA ILE A 70 -8.11 -16.73 -10.54
C ILE A 70 -8.73 -15.40 -11.01
N ALA A 71 -9.95 -15.43 -11.55
CA ALA A 71 -10.66 -14.24 -12.01
C ALA A 71 -10.97 -13.27 -10.85
N GLU A 72 -11.34 -13.77 -9.69
CA GLU A 72 -11.58 -12.97 -8.48
C GLU A 72 -10.29 -12.37 -7.94
N ILE A 73 -9.20 -13.15 -7.91
CA ILE A 73 -7.88 -12.66 -7.50
C ILE A 73 -7.44 -11.49 -8.42
N LEU A 74 -7.55 -11.65 -9.73
CA LEU A 74 -7.20 -10.60 -10.70
C LEU A 74 -8.11 -9.38 -10.57
N ARG A 75 -9.41 -9.55 -10.30
CA ARG A 75 -10.33 -8.44 -10.03
C ARG A 75 -9.88 -7.64 -8.81
N ARG A 76 -9.52 -8.31 -7.71
CA ARG A 76 -9.08 -7.66 -6.48
C ARG A 76 -7.72 -6.96 -6.64
N ILE A 77 -6.81 -7.51 -7.45
CA ILE A 77 -5.57 -6.83 -7.84
C ILE A 77 -5.87 -5.54 -8.60
N ARG A 78 -6.81 -5.54 -9.57
CA ARG A 78 -7.21 -4.30 -10.28
C ARG A 78 -7.78 -3.24 -9.34
N CYS A 79 -8.63 -3.63 -8.38
CA CYS A 79 -9.13 -2.68 -7.37
C CYS A 79 -7.99 -2.08 -6.52
N LEU A 80 -6.92 -2.83 -6.27
CA LEU A 80 -5.74 -2.31 -5.58
C LEU A 80 -4.92 -1.34 -6.47
N GLU A 81 -4.90 -1.54 -7.79
CA GLU A 81 -4.33 -0.59 -8.75
C GLU A 81 -5.11 0.73 -8.76
N GLU A 82 -6.44 0.65 -8.78
CA GLU A 82 -7.31 1.82 -8.67
C GLU A 82 -7.10 2.56 -7.34
N LEU A 83 -6.94 1.84 -6.22
CA LEU A 83 -6.60 2.47 -4.93
C LEU A 83 -5.27 3.22 -5.01
N ARG A 84 -4.21 2.60 -5.56
CA ARG A 84 -2.91 3.26 -5.72
C ARG A 84 -3.03 4.54 -6.54
N ASP A 85 -3.79 4.50 -7.63
CA ASP A 85 -4.01 5.65 -8.50
C ASP A 85 -4.79 6.75 -7.78
N HIS A 86 -5.81 6.40 -6.98
CA HIS A 86 -6.52 7.37 -6.15
C HIS A 86 -5.61 8.03 -5.11
N LEU A 87 -4.76 7.26 -4.42
CA LEU A 87 -3.82 7.80 -3.43
C LEU A 87 -2.76 8.73 -4.06
N GLY A 88 -2.47 8.56 -5.35
CA GLY A 88 -1.62 9.47 -6.13
C GLY A 88 -2.30 10.78 -6.53
N ARG A 89 -3.62 10.92 -6.32
CA ARG A 89 -4.42 12.11 -6.61
C ARG A 89 -4.77 12.84 -5.31
N ASN A 90 -5.18 14.11 -5.43
CA ASN A 90 -5.66 14.91 -4.30
C ASN A 90 -7.09 14.50 -3.88
N VAL A 91 -7.24 13.28 -3.35
CA VAL A 91 -8.50 12.73 -2.85
C VAL A 91 -8.49 12.57 -1.33
N HIS A 92 -9.67 12.36 -0.74
CA HIS A 92 -9.77 12.04 0.68
C HIS A 92 -9.26 10.62 0.95
N GLU A 93 -8.00 10.50 1.36
CA GLU A 93 -7.28 9.23 1.49
C GLU A 93 -8.03 8.18 2.32
N ALA A 94 -8.54 8.55 3.51
CA ALA A 94 -9.23 7.60 4.39
C ALA A 94 -10.45 6.97 3.70
N LEU A 95 -11.20 7.76 2.93
CA LEU A 95 -12.39 7.29 2.22
C LEU A 95 -12.00 6.38 1.05
N ALA A 96 -10.94 6.73 0.31
CA ALA A 96 -10.42 5.89 -0.77
C ALA A 96 -9.99 4.52 -0.24
N ILE A 97 -9.32 4.47 0.92
CA ILE A 97 -8.91 3.24 1.59
C ILE A 97 -10.14 2.43 2.02
N GLU A 98 -11.11 3.04 2.70
CA GLU A 98 -12.32 2.35 3.15
C GLU A 98 -13.07 1.69 2.00
N VAL A 99 -13.37 2.45 0.93
CA VAL A 99 -14.10 1.96 -0.24
C VAL A 99 -13.33 0.84 -0.94
N ALA A 100 -12.02 1.00 -1.13
CA ALA A 100 -11.20 -0.02 -1.75
C ALA A 100 -11.15 -1.30 -0.91
N PHE A 101 -11.00 -1.19 0.42
CA PHE A 101 -10.93 -2.35 1.31
C PHE A 101 -12.25 -3.13 1.34
N LEU A 102 -13.40 -2.45 1.36
CA LEU A 102 -14.69 -3.11 1.20
C LEU A 102 -14.73 -3.89 -0.11
N THR A 103 -14.30 -3.27 -1.21
CA THR A 103 -14.29 -3.94 -2.53
C THR A 103 -13.32 -5.11 -2.62
N ILE A 104 -12.14 -5.01 -2.02
CA ILE A 104 -11.08 -6.03 -2.11
C ILE A 104 -11.34 -7.22 -1.18
N PHE A 105 -11.89 -6.97 0.01
CA PHE A 105 -11.94 -7.99 1.08
C PHE A 105 -13.35 -8.46 1.43
N THR A 106 -14.42 -7.76 1.03
CA THR A 106 -15.80 -8.17 1.33
C THR A 106 -16.59 -8.68 0.11
N ALA A 107 -16.16 -8.34 -1.10
CA ALA A 107 -16.87 -8.64 -2.35
C ALA A 107 -16.43 -9.95 -3.03
#